data_AF-A0AAE4UVY8-F1
#
_entry.id   AF-A0AAE4UVY8-F1
#
_cell.length_a   1.000
_cell.length_b   1.000
_cell.length_c   1.000
_cell.angle_alpha   90.00
_cell.angle_beta   90.00
_cell.angle_gamma   90.00
#
_symmetry.space_group_name_H-M   'P 1'
#
loop_
_entity.id
_entity.type
_entity.pdbx_description
1 polymer ?
#
loop_
_entity_poly.entity_id
_entity_poly.type
_entity_poly.pdbx_seq_one_letter_code
_entity_poly.pdbx_strand_id
1 'polypeptide(L)'
;MNVVDLSHFLAGPFATIILGDLGADVLKIEPPTGDPVRNRPSTAWCRRSAGVMDLTGEAGGPPARVGYQIGHTAGGLWAAIAILAGLQGRNTDGATRHVEISLFDAQLSLLVWQAQDYLSHDVVYERMGTRHATFPPSQAFGCADGRYVYATPSAIPRWWAGYCTALDVSDNPQFAELADRQRTETNSSRS
;
A
#
# COMPACT_ATOMS: atom_id res chain seq x y z
N MET A 1 -20.45 20.01 -8.73
CA MET A 1 -20.78 19.55 -7.36
C MET A 1 -20.23 20.59 -6.41
N ASN A 2 -20.96 20.96 -5.34
CA ASN A 2 -20.46 21.91 -4.35
C ASN A 2 -20.16 21.14 -3.06
N VAL A 3 -19.00 21.39 -2.46
CA VAL A 3 -18.50 20.67 -1.27
C VAL A 3 -18.14 21.68 -0.21
N VAL A 4 -18.68 21.49 0.99
CA VAL A 4 -18.24 22.23 2.18
C VAL A 4 -17.32 21.32 2.98
N ASP A 5 -16.04 21.69 3.06
CA ASP A 5 -15.03 20.92 3.74
C ASP A 5 -14.78 21.47 5.15
N LEU A 6 -15.25 20.74 6.16
CA LEU A 6 -15.04 21.00 7.59
C LEU A 6 -13.94 20.12 8.20
N SER A 7 -13.26 19.33 7.37
CA SER A 7 -12.26 18.38 7.84
C SER A 7 -10.95 19.08 8.17
N HIS A 8 -10.09 18.41 8.94
CA HIS A 8 -8.77 18.88 9.30
C HIS A 8 -7.74 17.77 9.05
N PHE A 9 -6.46 18.13 9.10
CA PHE A 9 -5.35 17.21 8.90
C PHE A 9 -5.27 16.67 7.47
N LEU A 10 -5.34 15.35 7.29
CA LEU A 10 -4.97 14.73 6.01
C LEU A 10 -6.09 13.92 5.36
N ALA A 11 -6.86 13.12 6.09
CA ALA A 11 -7.80 12.19 5.45
C ALA A 11 -8.95 12.90 4.72
N GLY A 12 -9.62 13.82 5.40
CA GLY A 12 -10.69 14.61 4.80
C GLY A 12 -10.19 15.55 3.69
N PRO A 13 -9.10 16.32 3.91
CA PRO A 13 -8.55 17.18 2.86
C PRO A 13 -8.07 16.40 1.63
N PHE A 14 -7.53 15.18 1.83
CA PHE A 14 -7.16 14.32 0.70
C PHE A 14 -8.38 13.91 -0.13
N ALA A 15 -9.50 13.59 0.51
CA ALA A 15 -10.75 13.30 -0.20
C ALA A 15 -11.26 14.52 -0.98
N THR A 16 -11.26 15.70 -0.36
CA THR A 16 -11.79 16.91 -0.99
C THR A 16 -10.88 17.47 -2.07
N ILE A 17 -9.56 17.25 -2.00
CA ILE A 17 -8.63 17.51 -3.11
C ILE A 17 -9.00 16.65 -4.31
N ILE A 18 -9.19 15.32 -4.13
CA ILE A 18 -9.62 14.43 -5.23
C ILE A 18 -10.92 14.94 -5.87
N LEU A 19 -11.90 15.33 -5.05
CA LEU A 19 -13.17 15.86 -5.56
C LEU A 19 -12.98 17.21 -6.29
N GLY A 20 -12.12 18.09 -5.78
CA GLY A 20 -11.77 19.36 -6.40
C GLY A 20 -11.08 19.18 -7.76
N ASP A 21 -10.12 18.26 -7.85
CA ASP A 21 -9.44 17.89 -9.10
C ASP A 21 -10.41 17.32 -10.13
N LEU A 22 -11.49 16.67 -9.68
CA LEU A 22 -12.60 16.18 -10.52
C LEU A 22 -13.64 17.28 -10.86
N GLY A 23 -13.39 18.54 -10.49
CA GLY A 23 -14.22 19.69 -10.84
C GLY A 23 -15.30 20.05 -9.81
N ALA A 24 -15.19 19.57 -8.57
CA ALA A 24 -16.04 20.07 -7.49
C ALA A 24 -15.59 21.47 -7.04
N ASP A 25 -16.55 22.35 -6.75
CA ASP A 25 -16.31 23.61 -6.06
C ASP A 25 -16.21 23.35 -4.56
N VAL A 26 -15.01 23.44 -3.99
CA VAL A 26 -14.71 23.07 -2.62
C VAL A 26 -14.49 24.32 -1.77
N LEU A 27 -15.45 24.60 -0.89
CA LEU A 27 -15.32 25.63 0.14
C LEU A 27 -14.69 25.02 1.39
N LYS A 28 -13.42 25.31 1.62
CA LYS A 28 -12.71 24.96 2.85
C LYS A 28 -13.07 25.92 3.97
N ILE A 29 -13.56 25.39 5.10
CA ILE A 29 -13.83 26.18 6.30
C ILE A 29 -12.83 25.75 7.38
N GLU A 30 -12.02 26.70 7.84
CA GLU A 30 -11.00 26.49 8.87
C GLU A 30 -11.33 27.32 10.12
N PRO A 31 -10.89 26.90 11.31
CA PRO A 31 -10.90 27.76 12.49
C PRO A 31 -10.03 28.99 12.24
N PRO A 32 -10.21 30.09 13.02
CA PRO A 32 -9.42 31.31 12.86
C PRO A 32 -7.89 31.10 12.93
N THR A 33 -7.44 30.03 13.60
CA THR A 33 -6.03 29.64 13.70
C THR A 33 -5.49 28.89 12.48
N GLY A 34 -6.35 28.57 11.51
CA GLY A 34 -6.07 27.71 10.37
C GLY A 34 -6.03 26.22 10.72
N ASP A 35 -5.98 25.36 9.70
CA ASP A 35 -5.78 23.93 9.84
C ASP A 35 -4.48 23.65 10.61
N PRO A 36 -4.49 22.80 11.66
CA PRO A 36 -3.30 22.42 12.41
C PRO A 36 -2.09 21.99 11.59
N VAL A 37 -2.28 21.40 10.39
CA VAL A 37 -1.14 21.00 9.53
C VAL A 37 -0.41 22.18 8.90
N ARG A 38 -0.99 23.38 8.88
CA ARG A 38 -0.32 24.60 8.38
C ARG A 38 0.83 25.05 9.28
N ASN A 39 0.73 24.75 10.58
CA ASN A 39 1.62 25.28 11.62
C ASN A 39 2.41 24.18 12.36
N ARG A 40 2.30 22.91 11.95
CA ARG A 40 3.01 21.79 12.60
C ARG A 40 3.69 20.88 11.58
N PRO A 41 4.93 20.43 11.83
CA PRO A 41 5.55 19.39 11.02
C PRO A 41 4.73 18.09 11.13
N SER A 42 4.51 17.43 9.98
CA SER A 42 3.58 16.32 9.73
C SER A 42 3.88 14.99 10.43
N THR A 43 4.79 14.98 11.42
CA THR A 43 5.49 13.76 11.85
C THR A 43 4.84 12.99 13.02
N ALA A 44 3.71 13.42 13.58
CA ALA A 44 3.30 12.95 14.92
C ALA A 44 2.03 12.09 15.07
N TRP A 45 1.24 11.78 14.03
CA TRP A 45 -0.20 11.48 14.30
C TRP A 45 -0.86 10.18 13.82
N CYS A 46 -0.14 9.10 13.55
CA CYS A 46 -0.80 7.77 13.43
C CYS A 46 -0.11 6.74 14.31
N ARG A 47 -0.72 6.44 15.47
CA ARG A 47 -0.15 5.56 16.51
C ARG A 47 -0.81 4.17 16.58
N ARG A 48 -1.51 3.76 15.52
CA ARG A 48 -2.01 2.38 15.38
C ARG A 48 -2.09 2.04 13.89
N SER A 49 -1.30 1.07 13.46
CA SER A 49 -1.31 0.59 12.07
C SER A 49 -2.03 -0.75 12.05
N ALA A 50 -3.00 -0.91 11.14
CA ALA A 50 -3.82 -2.13 11.05
C ALA A 50 -3.02 -3.31 10.46
N GLY A 51 -2.06 -3.85 11.23
CA GLY A 51 -1.15 -4.93 10.80
C GLY A 51 -0.07 -4.51 9.81
N VAL A 52 -0.16 -3.32 9.20
CA VAL A 52 0.83 -2.81 8.23
C VAL A 52 2.26 -2.78 8.80
N MET A 53 2.43 -2.41 10.07
CA MET A 53 3.76 -2.40 10.71
C MET A 53 4.31 -3.81 10.94
N ASP A 54 3.44 -4.80 11.15
CA ASP A 54 3.84 -6.19 11.33
C ASP A 54 4.33 -6.82 10.03
N LEU A 55 3.96 -6.23 8.89
CA LEU A 55 4.41 -6.63 7.55
C LEU A 55 5.57 -5.77 7.01
N THR A 56 5.84 -4.60 7.61
CA THR A 56 6.79 -3.62 7.07
C THR A 56 8.09 -3.62 7.88
N GLY A 57 9.22 -3.80 7.19
CA GLY A 57 10.56 -3.74 7.76
C GLY A 57 11.40 -4.98 7.44
N GLU A 58 12.62 -5.01 7.97
CA GLU A 58 13.53 -6.15 7.82
C GLU A 58 13.06 -7.37 8.61
N ALA A 59 13.36 -8.56 8.09
CA ALA A 59 13.07 -9.82 8.77
C ALA A 59 13.80 -9.89 10.11
N GLY A 60 13.08 -10.26 11.18
CA GLY A 60 13.60 -10.26 12.56
C GLY A 60 13.87 -8.86 13.15
N GLY A 61 13.73 -7.79 12.36
CA GLY A 61 13.88 -6.41 12.81
C GLY A 61 12.64 -5.87 13.54
N PRO A 62 12.74 -4.67 14.14
CA PRO A 62 11.59 -4.01 14.75
C PRO A 62 10.52 -3.66 13.70
N PRO A 63 9.22 -3.64 14.08
CA PRO A 63 8.15 -3.17 13.19
C PRO A 63 8.41 -1.75 12.67
N ALA A 64 8.38 -1.57 11.36
CA ALA A 64 8.61 -0.29 10.73
C ALA A 64 7.30 0.35 10.25
N ARG A 65 7.22 1.67 10.32
CA ARG A 65 6.11 2.41 9.72
C ARG A 65 6.37 2.59 8.23
N VAL A 66 5.29 2.64 7.44
CA VAL A 66 5.35 3.17 6.08
C VAL A 66 5.78 4.63 6.13
N GLY A 67 6.63 5.06 5.19
CA GLY A 67 7.22 6.40 5.16
C GLY A 67 6.21 7.56 4.96
N TYR A 68 4.94 7.26 4.76
CA TYR A 68 3.84 8.22 4.63
C TYR A 68 2.60 7.75 5.41
N GLN A 69 1.62 8.65 5.54
CA GLN A 69 0.41 8.44 6.33
C GLN A 69 -0.62 7.55 5.62
N ILE A 70 -0.29 6.26 5.44
CA ILE A 70 -1.10 5.31 4.66
C ILE A 70 -2.57 5.24 5.09
N GLY A 71 -2.86 5.31 6.39
CA GLY A 71 -4.24 5.27 6.88
C GLY A 71 -5.05 6.50 6.48
N HIS A 72 -4.43 7.67 6.48
CA HIS A 72 -5.10 8.90 6.06
C HIS A 72 -5.33 8.94 4.54
N THR A 73 -4.34 8.55 3.74
CA THR A 73 -4.49 8.52 2.27
C THR A 73 -5.49 7.44 1.84
N ALA A 74 -5.49 6.27 2.49
CA ALA A 74 -6.48 5.23 2.25
C ALA A 74 -7.89 5.70 2.64
N GLY A 75 -8.05 6.27 3.84
CA GLY A 75 -9.33 6.78 4.31
C GLY A 75 -9.89 7.88 3.42
N GLY A 76 -9.05 8.82 2.98
CA GLY A 76 -9.47 9.88 2.06
C GLY A 76 -9.86 9.35 0.68
N LEU A 77 -9.13 8.36 0.15
CA LEU A 77 -9.49 7.70 -1.11
C LEU A 77 -10.86 7.00 -1.00
N TRP A 78 -11.08 6.21 0.05
CA TRP A 78 -12.36 5.53 0.28
C TRP A 78 -13.50 6.52 0.52
N ALA A 79 -13.25 7.63 1.21
CA ALA A 79 -14.23 8.70 1.37
C ALA A 79 -14.63 9.31 0.03
N ALA A 80 -13.68 9.64 -0.84
CA ALA A 80 -13.96 10.17 -2.17
C ALA A 80 -14.80 9.18 -3.00
N ILE A 81 -14.43 7.90 -3.01
CA ILE A 81 -15.18 6.85 -3.71
C ILE A 81 -16.62 6.75 -3.16
N ALA A 82 -16.79 6.71 -1.83
CA ALA A 82 -18.09 6.59 -1.20
C ALA A 82 -19.00 7.81 -1.45
N ILE A 83 -18.42 9.02 -1.47
CA ILE A 83 -19.14 10.25 -1.83
C ILE A 83 -19.61 10.19 -3.28
N LEU A 84 -18.72 9.82 -4.21
CA LEU A 84 -19.06 9.70 -5.63
C LEU A 84 -20.12 8.61 -5.87
N ALA A 85 -20.00 7.46 -5.21
CA ALA A 85 -20.99 6.39 -5.28
C ALA A 85 -22.35 6.83 -4.69
N GLY A 86 -22.33 7.58 -3.59
CA GLY A 86 -23.54 8.17 -2.99
C GLY A 86 -24.23 9.17 -3.93
N LEU A 87 -23.44 10.00 -4.62
CA LEU A 87 -23.96 10.94 -5.62
C LEU A 87 -24.54 10.24 -6.84
N GLN A 88 -23.87 9.20 -7.34
CA GLN A 88 -24.38 8.40 -8.44
C GLN A 88 -25.69 7.72 -8.05
N GLY A 89 -25.79 7.18 -6.84
CA GLY A 89 -27.05 6.65 -6.30
C GLY A 89 -28.15 7.71 -6.25
N ARG A 90 -27.83 8.90 -5.72
CA ARG A 90 -28.76 10.04 -5.64
C ARG A 90 -29.28 10.50 -7.00
N ASN A 91 -28.48 10.40 -8.06
CA ASN A 91 -28.95 10.71 -9.41
C ASN A 91 -30.07 9.77 -9.88
N THR A 92 -30.19 8.58 -9.27
CA THR A 92 -31.22 7.59 -9.57
C THR A 92 -32.44 7.76 -8.67
N ASP A 93 -32.24 7.86 -7.36
CA ASP A 93 -33.33 7.77 -6.36
C ASP A 93 -33.64 9.10 -5.64
N GLY A 94 -32.81 10.13 -5.81
CA GLY A 94 -32.92 11.42 -5.13
C GLY A 94 -32.55 11.39 -3.64
N ALA A 95 -32.15 10.25 -3.08
CA ALA A 95 -31.92 10.09 -1.65
C ALA A 95 -30.57 10.64 -1.18
N THR A 96 -30.55 11.16 0.05
CA THR A 96 -29.29 11.55 0.71
C THR A 96 -28.59 10.33 1.30
N ARG A 97 -27.27 10.41 1.44
CA ARG A 97 -26.45 9.34 2.02
C ARG A 97 -25.57 9.90 3.13
N HIS A 98 -25.47 9.15 4.22
CA HIS A 98 -24.47 9.35 5.26
C HIS A 98 -23.37 8.32 5.04
N VAL A 99 -22.11 8.76 5.09
CA VAL A 99 -20.93 7.92 4.85
C VAL A 99 -20.01 8.07 6.05
N GLU A 100 -19.63 6.94 6.64
CA GLU A 100 -18.65 6.86 7.71
C GLU A 100 -17.45 6.05 7.22
N ILE A 101 -16.24 6.58 7.44
CA ILE A 101 -14.99 5.92 7.05
C ILE A 101 -14.09 5.78 8.27
N SER A 102 -13.80 4.53 8.62
CA SER A 102 -12.79 4.17 9.61
C SER A 102 -11.41 4.15 8.96
N LEU A 103 -10.44 4.88 9.52
CA LEU A 103 -9.05 4.81 9.05
C LEU A 103 -8.47 3.40 9.23
N PHE A 104 -8.93 2.67 10.25
CA PHE A 104 -8.51 1.30 10.49
C PHE A 104 -9.02 0.35 9.40
N ASP A 105 -10.31 0.42 9.08
CA ASP A 105 -10.91 -0.44 8.04
C ASP A 105 -10.38 -0.08 6.65
N ALA A 106 -10.15 1.21 6.41
CA ALA A 106 -9.49 1.68 5.20
C ALA A 106 -8.09 1.06 5.03
N GLN A 107 -7.31 0.94 6.11
CA GLN A 107 -6.01 0.26 6.04
C GLN A 107 -6.16 -1.25 5.84
N LEU A 108 -7.09 -1.89 6.54
CA LEU A 108 -7.36 -3.32 6.38
C LEU A 108 -7.78 -3.68 4.96
N SER A 109 -8.59 -2.84 4.31
CA SER A 109 -9.02 -3.07 2.92
C SER A 109 -7.88 -3.07 1.90
N LEU A 110 -6.72 -2.51 2.25
CA LEU A 110 -5.53 -2.54 1.41
C LEU A 110 -4.70 -3.82 1.58
N LEU A 111 -5.05 -4.68 2.53
CA LEU A 111 -4.51 -6.04 2.61
C LEU A 111 -5.16 -6.87 1.50
N VAL A 112 -4.37 -7.21 0.49
CA VAL A 112 -4.87 -7.94 -0.68
C VAL A 112 -4.58 -9.43 -0.48
N TRP A 113 -3.45 -9.91 -0.99
CA TRP A 113 -3.08 -11.33 -0.94
C TRP A 113 -2.78 -11.80 0.48
N GLN A 114 -2.31 -10.91 1.36
CA GLN A 114 -2.08 -11.25 2.77
C GLN A 114 -3.39 -11.61 3.49
N ALA A 115 -4.44 -10.83 3.23
CA ALA A 115 -5.77 -11.13 3.78
C ALA A 115 -6.35 -12.39 3.13
N GLN A 116 -6.19 -12.55 1.81
CA GLN A 116 -6.62 -13.75 1.10
C GLN A 116 -5.99 -15.01 1.68
N ASP A 117 -4.68 -15.03 1.90
CA ASP A 117 -3.96 -16.21 2.37
C ASP A 117 -4.25 -16.52 3.84
N TYR A 118 -4.44 -15.49 4.67
CA TYR A 118 -4.94 -15.69 6.02
C TYR A 118 -6.34 -16.32 6.02
N LEU A 119 -7.28 -15.77 5.22
CA LEU A 119 -8.65 -16.26 5.17
C LEU A 119 -8.79 -17.65 4.53
N SER A 120 -7.94 -17.99 3.56
CA SER A 120 -8.07 -19.22 2.78
C SER A 120 -7.20 -20.37 3.32
N HIS A 121 -6.07 -20.04 3.94
CA HIS A 121 -5.03 -21.01 4.29
C HIS A 121 -4.49 -20.84 5.72
N ASP A 122 -5.02 -19.89 6.51
CA ASP A 122 -4.55 -19.56 7.87
C ASP A 122 -3.06 -19.18 7.91
N VAL A 123 -2.57 -18.57 6.81
CA VAL A 123 -1.17 -18.14 6.70
C VAL A 123 -1.02 -16.72 7.20
N VAL A 124 -0.16 -16.53 8.20
CA VAL A 124 0.25 -15.21 8.71
C VAL A 124 1.65 -14.89 8.21
N TYR A 125 1.77 -13.76 7.52
CA TYR A 125 3.06 -13.28 7.03
C TYR A 125 3.75 -12.40 8.07
N GLU A 126 5.07 -12.53 8.12
CA GLU A 126 5.95 -11.65 8.90
C GLU A 126 6.72 -10.69 8.00
N ARG A 127 7.43 -9.74 8.60
CA ARG A 127 8.40 -8.88 7.92
C ARG A 127 9.40 -9.73 7.16
N MET A 128 9.53 -9.49 5.87
CA MET A 128 10.44 -10.23 4.98
C MET A 128 11.47 -9.35 4.28
N GLY A 129 11.57 -8.08 4.69
CA GLY A 129 12.38 -7.07 4.02
C GLY A 129 11.78 -6.72 2.66
N THR A 130 12.61 -6.76 1.62
CA THR A 130 12.19 -6.46 0.25
C THR A 130 11.71 -7.69 -0.53
N ARG A 131 11.67 -8.87 0.09
CA ARG A 131 11.28 -10.11 -0.59
C ARG A 131 9.79 -10.21 -0.87
N HIS A 132 9.44 -10.91 -1.93
CA HIS A 132 8.09 -11.40 -2.18
C HIS A 132 7.94 -12.84 -1.66
N ALA A 133 6.87 -13.13 -0.91
CA ALA A 133 6.68 -14.43 -0.26
C ALA A 133 6.63 -15.64 -1.20
N THR A 134 6.16 -15.45 -2.44
CA THR A 134 5.80 -16.58 -3.32
C THR A 134 6.55 -16.64 -4.65
N PHE A 135 7.24 -15.58 -5.08
CA PHE A 135 7.82 -15.48 -6.43
C PHE A 135 9.34 -15.22 -6.41
N PRO A 136 10.15 -16.13 -5.87
CA PRO A 136 11.59 -15.99 -5.91
C PRO A 136 12.14 -16.08 -7.36
N PRO A 137 13.19 -15.32 -7.71
CA PRO A 137 13.80 -14.24 -6.93
C PRO A 137 13.09 -12.90 -7.13
N SER A 138 12.30 -12.45 -6.15
CA SER A 138 11.62 -11.14 -6.19
C SER A 138 11.98 -10.29 -4.98
N GLN A 139 12.97 -9.41 -5.14
CA GLN A 139 13.49 -8.58 -4.05
C GLN A 139 14.34 -7.40 -4.55
N ALA A 140 14.81 -6.58 -3.61
CA ALA A 140 15.84 -5.59 -3.90
C ALA A 140 17.24 -6.22 -3.87
N PHE A 141 18.07 -5.85 -4.84
CA PHE A 141 19.45 -6.27 -5.00
C PHE A 141 20.36 -5.04 -4.96
N GLY A 142 21.44 -5.12 -4.18
CA GLY A 142 22.46 -4.07 -4.15
C GLY A 142 23.32 -4.08 -5.41
N CYS A 143 23.59 -2.90 -5.96
CA CYS A 143 24.50 -2.69 -7.08
C CYS A 143 25.88 -2.24 -6.57
N ALA A 144 26.91 -2.40 -7.42
CA ALA A 144 28.29 -2.02 -7.07
C ALA A 144 28.47 -0.53 -6.74
N ASP A 145 27.57 0.33 -7.22
CA ASP A 145 27.55 1.76 -6.97
C ASP A 145 26.77 2.18 -5.71
N GLY A 146 26.32 1.21 -4.91
CA GLY A 146 25.57 1.44 -3.68
C GLY A 146 24.08 1.75 -3.90
N ARG A 147 23.58 1.72 -5.14
CA ARG A 147 22.13 1.78 -5.40
C ARG A 147 21.48 0.41 -5.25
N TYR A 148 20.16 0.40 -5.18
CA TYR A 148 19.36 -0.83 -5.17
C TYR A 148 18.51 -0.92 -6.43
N VAL A 149 18.40 -2.12 -6.98
CA VAL A 149 17.48 -2.45 -8.07
C VAL A 149 16.49 -3.48 -7.56
N TYR A 150 15.21 -3.24 -7.79
CA TYR A 150 14.16 -4.21 -7.49
C TYR A 150 13.91 -5.08 -8.70
N ALA A 151 14.05 -6.39 -8.55
CA ALA A 151 13.76 -7.35 -9.61
C ALA A 151 12.55 -8.20 -9.21
N THR A 152 11.57 -8.28 -10.11
CA THR A 152 10.38 -9.14 -9.98
C THR A 152 10.15 -9.92 -11.27
N PRO A 153 10.86 -11.03 -11.44
CA PRO A 153 10.70 -11.85 -12.63
C PRO A 153 9.32 -12.51 -12.63
N SER A 154 8.69 -12.49 -13.80
CA SER A 154 7.45 -13.24 -14.01
C SER A 154 7.76 -14.74 -14.08
N ALA A 155 6.87 -15.56 -13.51
CA ALA A 155 6.92 -17.02 -13.65
C ALA A 155 6.59 -17.51 -15.08
N ILE A 156 6.15 -16.61 -15.98
CA ILE A 156 5.85 -16.96 -17.37
C ILE A 156 7.17 -17.27 -18.12
N PRO A 157 7.29 -18.44 -18.79
CA PRO A 157 8.56 -18.93 -19.33
C PRO A 157 9.33 -17.96 -20.23
N ARG A 158 8.64 -17.25 -21.13
CA ARG A 158 9.30 -16.28 -22.04
C ARG A 158 9.95 -15.11 -21.30
N TRP A 159 9.33 -14.63 -20.23
CA TRP A 159 9.82 -13.51 -19.44
C TRP A 159 10.93 -13.98 -18.49
N TRP A 160 10.81 -15.19 -17.96
CA TRP A 160 11.86 -15.84 -17.19
C TRP A 160 13.14 -16.03 -18.01
N ALA A 161 13.04 -16.57 -19.23
CA ALA A 161 14.18 -16.74 -20.11
C ALA A 161 14.89 -15.41 -20.43
N GLY A 162 14.12 -14.34 -20.67
CA GLY A 162 14.65 -13.00 -20.85
C GLY A 162 15.38 -12.47 -19.60
N TYR A 163 14.81 -12.71 -18.42
CA TYR A 163 15.43 -12.34 -17.14
C TYR A 163 16.76 -13.08 -16.91
N CYS A 164 16.79 -14.40 -17.12
CA CYS A 164 18.00 -15.19 -16.95
C CYS A 164 19.09 -14.79 -17.94
N THR A 165 18.72 -14.47 -19.19
CA THR A 165 19.66 -13.99 -20.21
C THR A 165 20.27 -12.65 -19.82
N ALA A 166 19.45 -11.72 -19.29
CA ALA A 166 19.92 -10.39 -18.88
C ALA A 166 20.90 -10.44 -17.70
N LEU A 167 20.83 -11.48 -16.87
CA LEU A 167 21.69 -11.67 -15.69
C LEU A 167 22.79 -12.73 -15.90
N ASP A 168 22.88 -13.32 -17.09
CA ASP A 168 23.84 -14.39 -17.42
C ASP A 168 23.75 -15.61 -16.48
N VAL A 169 22.52 -16.03 -16.14
CA VAL A 169 22.24 -17.16 -15.22
C VAL A 169 21.41 -18.29 -15.85
N SER A 170 21.27 -18.30 -17.18
CA SER A 170 20.42 -19.24 -17.91
C SER A 170 20.73 -20.72 -17.66
N ASP A 171 21.99 -21.06 -17.41
CA ASP A 171 22.45 -22.44 -17.24
C ASP A 171 22.49 -22.89 -15.77
N ASN A 172 22.08 -22.05 -14.83
CA ASN A 172 22.15 -22.39 -13.41
C ASN A 172 20.94 -23.26 -13.00
N PRO A 173 21.17 -24.51 -12.54
CA PRO A 173 20.10 -25.44 -12.19
C PRO A 173 19.24 -24.96 -11.00
N GLN A 174 19.74 -24.07 -10.15
CA GLN A 174 18.97 -23.48 -9.04
C GLN A 174 17.84 -22.54 -9.52
N PHE A 175 17.89 -22.14 -10.79
CA PHE A 175 16.95 -21.22 -11.45
C PHE A 175 16.08 -21.93 -12.50
N ALA A 176 16.13 -23.26 -12.59
CA ALA A 176 15.38 -24.03 -13.58
C ALA A 176 13.87 -24.05 -13.31
N GLU A 177 13.45 -24.41 -12.09
CA GLU A 177 12.04 -24.48 -11.70
C GLU A 177 11.68 -23.52 -10.55
N LEU A 178 10.39 -23.23 -10.37
CA LEU A 178 9.93 -22.39 -9.25
C LEU A 178 10.23 -23.03 -7.89
N ALA A 179 10.10 -24.35 -7.79
CA ALA A 179 10.39 -25.09 -6.56
C ALA A 179 11.88 -24.99 -6.17
N ASP A 180 12.79 -25.04 -7.15
CA ASP A 180 14.23 -24.88 -6.93
C ASP A 180 14.59 -23.48 -6.45
N ARG A 181 13.91 -22.47 -7.00
CA ARG A 181 14.07 -21.07 -6.60
C ARG A 181 13.64 -20.83 -5.15
N GLN A 182 12.48 -21.36 -4.78
CA GLN A 182 11.97 -21.31 -3.40
C GLN A 182 12.90 -22.00 -2.41
N ARG A 183 13.45 -23.18 -2.77
CA ARG A 183 14.45 -23.88 -1.96
C ARG A 183 15.72 -23.06 -1.75
N THR A 184 16.22 -22.44 -2.82
CA THR A 184 17.47 -21.65 -2.79
C THR A 184 17.33 -20.42 -1.89
N GLU A 185 16.23 -19.68 -1.98
CA GLU A 185 15.97 -18.55 -1.10
C GLU A 185 15.79 -18.97 0.37
N THR A 186 15.09 -20.08 0.64
CA THR A 186 14.87 -20.59 2.00
C THR A 186 16.19 -21.01 2.69
N ASN A 187 17.19 -21.45 1.92
CA ASN A 187 18.51 -21.80 2.46
C ASN A 187 19.39 -20.57 2.70
N SER A 188 19.28 -19.53 1.87
CA SER A 188 20.05 -18.28 2.03
C SER A 188 19.65 -17.45 3.26
N SER A 189 18.47 -17.70 3.84
CA SER A 189 18.01 -17.04 5.07
C SER A 189 18.46 -17.74 6.37
N ARG A 190 19.16 -18.87 6.26
CA ARG A 190 19.67 -19.66 7.41
C ARG A 190 21.21 -19.62 7.56
N SER A 191 21.91 -18.86 6.71
CA SER A 191 23.38 -18.72 6.72
C SER A 191 23.83 -17.35 7.19
#